data_AF-A0A0G0BPT7-F1
#
_entry.id   AF-A0A0G0BPT7-F1
#
_cell.length_a   1.000
_cell.length_b   1.000
_cell.length_c   1.000
_cell.angle_alpha   90.00
_cell.angle_beta   90.00
_cell.angle_gamma   90.00
#
_symmetry.space_group_name_H-M   'P 1'
#
loop_
_entity.id
_entity.type
_entity.pdbx_description
1 polymer ?
#
loop_
_entity_poly.entity_id
_entity_poly.type
_entity_poly.pdbx_seq_one_letter_code
_entity_poly.pdbx_strand_id
1 'polypeptide(L)' 'MDQKINIVSNILRELKVHTKKIIYVFNKIDAFTGNAEELLKKINEVYASYFPQFISVTANYGIKKLIAQIEKQLVPTRP' A
#
# COMPACT_ATOMS: atom_id res chain seq x y z
N MET A 1 1.43 -11.89 10.56
CA MET A 1 1.37 -10.56 9.94
C MET A 1 -0.06 -10.15 9.59
N ASP A 2 -0.97 -11.12 9.43
CA ASP A 2 -2.42 -10.94 9.15
C ASP A 2 -3.16 -10.02 10.13
N GLN A 3 -2.68 -9.93 11.38
CA GLN A 3 -3.30 -9.08 12.40
C GLN A 3 -3.32 -7.59 12.02
N LYS A 4 -2.28 -7.06 11.35
CA LYS A 4 -2.18 -5.62 11.09
C LYS A 4 -3.22 -5.14 10.06
N ILE A 5 -3.43 -5.87 8.97
CA ILE A 5 -4.43 -5.48 7.96
C ILE A 5 -5.85 -5.72 8.43
N ASN A 6 -6.09 -6.75 9.25
CA ASN A 6 -7.41 -6.95 9.86
C ASN A 6 -7.78 -5.80 10.79
N ILE A 7 -6.82 -5.31 11.59
CA ILE A 7 -7.02 -4.10 12.42
C ILE A 7 -7.34 -2.89 11.55
N VAL A 8 -6.56 -2.64 10.48
CA VAL A 8 -6.81 -1.52 9.57
C VAL A 8 -8.16 -1.65 8.88
N SER A 9 -8.54 -2.85 8.43
CA SER A 9 -9.83 -3.11 7.79
C SER A 9 -11.01 -2.89 8.74
N ASN A 10 -10.87 -3.26 10.02
CA ASN A 10 -11.88 -3.00 11.04
C ASN A 10 -12.02 -1.51 11.31
N ILE A 11 -10.91 -0.78 11.47
CA ILE A 11 -10.91 0.69 11.62
C ILE A 11 -11.59 1.37 10.42
N LEU A 12 -11.29 0.93 9.19
CA LEU A 12 -11.89 1.49 7.98
C LEU A 12 -13.40 1.20 7.86
N ARG A 13 -13.83 0.04 8.36
CA ARG A 13 -15.26 -0.32 8.46
C ARG A 13 -15.98 0.55 9.50
N GLU A 14 -15.39 0.71 10.68
CA GLU A 14 -15.92 1.56 11.76
C GLU A 14 -16.07 3.02 11.30
N LEU A 15 -15.08 3.54 10.57
CA LEU A 15 -15.10 4.90 10.03
C LEU A 15 -16.07 5.08 8.86
N LYS A 16 -16.79 4.03 8.42
CA LYS A 16 -17.72 4.03 7.27
C LYS A 16 -17.11 4.54 5.96
N VAL A 17 -15.78 4.55 5.84
CA VAL A 17 -15.04 4.98 4.64
C VAL A 17 -14.58 3.80 3.78
N HIS A 18 -14.92 2.57 4.17
CA HIS A 18 -14.60 1.35 3.43
C HIS A 18 -15.13 1.31 2.00
N THR A 19 -16.11 2.16 1.65
CA THR A 19 -16.67 2.29 0.29
C THR A 19 -15.87 3.24 -0.61
N LYS A 20 -14.92 4.00 -0.06
CA LYS A 20 -14.05 4.88 -0.84
C LYS A 20 -12.93 4.09 -1.50
N LYS A 21 -12.37 4.61 -2.58
CA LYS A 21 -11.15 4.06 -3.20
C LYS A 21 -10.00 4.12 -2.19
N ILE A 22 -9.37 2.98 -1.94
CA ILE A 22 -8.26 2.85 -0.97
C ILE A 22 -6.99 2.47 -1.73
N ILE A 23 -5.89 3.14 -1.42
CA ILE A 23 -4.54 2.77 -1.87
C ILE A 23 -3.75 2.37 -0.64
N TYR A 24 -3.26 1.13 -0.63
CA TYR A 24 -2.39 0.65 0.43
C TYR A 24 -0.94 1.06 0.15
N VAL A 25 -0.33 1.80 1.07
CA VAL A 25 1.03 2.31 0.93
C VAL A 25 1.91 1.74 2.04
N PHE A 26 2.89 0.93 1.65
CA PHE A 26 3.90 0.37 2.54
C PHE A 26 5.13 1.27 2.50
N ASN A 27 5.26 2.12 3.53
CA ASN A 27 6.36 3.06 3.68
C ASN A 27 7.52 2.45 4.48
N LYS A 28 8.70 3.09 4.39
CA LYS A 28 9.95 2.74 5.09
C LYS A 28 10.59 1.44 4.63
N ILE A 29 10.50 1.12 3.33
CA ILE A 29 11.15 -0.09 2.79
C ILE A 29 12.68 -0.04 2.86
N ASP A 30 13.25 1.16 3.02
CA ASP A 30 14.67 1.41 3.25
C ASP A 30 15.14 1.03 4.66
N ALA A 31 14.22 0.95 5.64
CA ALA A 31 14.56 0.63 7.02
C ALA A 31 14.88 -0.86 7.23
N PHE A 32 14.64 -1.70 6.22
CA PHE A 32 14.96 -3.13 6.29
C PHE A 32 16.45 -3.33 5.97
N THR A 33 17.25 -3.66 6.99
CA THR A 33 18.63 -4.14 6.83
C THR A 33 18.65 -5.66 6.89
N GLY A 34 19.42 -6.33 6.00
CA GLY A 34 19.47 -7.80 5.89
C GLY A 34 18.53 -8.39 4.84
N ASN A 35 17.69 -9.38 5.20
CA ASN A 35 16.75 -10.10 4.30
C ASN A 35 15.52 -9.24 3.89
N ALA A 36 15.74 -7.96 3.61
CA ALA A 36 14.72 -7.00 3.20
C ALA A 36 13.91 -7.50 1.99
N GLU A 37 14.60 -8.11 1.03
CA GLU A 37 14.01 -8.63 -0.20
C GLU A 37 13.07 -9.80 0.06
N GLU A 38 13.44 -10.75 0.92
CA GLU A 38 12.56 -11.86 1.30
C GLU A 38 11.34 -11.38 2.09
N LEU A 39 11.53 -10.40 2.98
CA LEU A 39 10.43 -9.84 3.75
C LEU A 39 9.45 -9.07 2.85
N LEU A 40 9.98 -8.26 1.92
CA LEU A 40 9.19 -7.58 0.90
C LEU A 40 8.44 -8.58 0.02
N LYS A 41 9.09 -9.67 -0.38
CA LYS A 41 8.47 -10.73 -1.17
C LYS A 41 7.32 -11.38 -0.40
N LYS A 42 7.52 -11.77 0.86
CA LYS A 42 6.47 -12.33 1.72
C LYS A 42 5.30 -11.35 1.93
N ILE A 43 5.60 -10.08 2.19
CA ILE A 43 4.57 -9.03 2.34
C ILE A 43 3.81 -8.86 1.02
N ASN A 44 4.50 -8.85 -0.11
CA ASN A 44 3.88 -8.75 -1.42
C ASN A 44 3.01 -9.97 -1.73
N GLU A 45 3.44 -11.19 -1.40
CA GLU A 45 2.65 -12.42 -1.58
C GLU A 45 1.37 -12.40 -0.74
N VAL A 46 1.46 -12.01 0.54
CA VAL A 46 0.31 -11.95 1.44
C VAL A 46 -0.68 -10.85 1.05
N TYR A 47 -0.18 -9.72 0.54
CA TYR A 47 -0.99 -8.53 0.28
C TYR A 47 -1.19 -8.20 -1.20
N ALA A 48 -0.80 -9.10 -2.12
CA ALA A 48 -0.89 -8.86 -3.56
C ALA A 48 -2.29 -8.45 -4.01
N SER A 49 -3.33 -9.04 -3.41
CA SER A 49 -4.74 -8.77 -3.69
C SER A 49 -5.15 -7.32 -3.43
N TYR A 50 -4.40 -6.60 -2.60
CA TYR A 50 -4.64 -5.20 -2.25
C TYR A 50 -3.83 -4.22 -3.12
N PHE A 51 -3.05 -4.72 -4.09
CA PHE A 51 -2.21 -3.93 -4.99
C PHE A 51 -1.34 -2.86 -4.27
N PRO A 52 -0.54 -3.26 -3.26
CA PRO A 52 0.19 -2.32 -2.41
C PRO A 52 1.24 -1.53 -3.19
N GLN A 53 1.40 -0.26 -2.83
CA GLN A 53 2.49 0.59 -3.31
C GLN A 53 3.59 0.64 -2.26
N PHE A 54 4.78 0.18 -2.63
CA PHE A 54 5.96 0.20 -1.78
C PHE A 54 6.75 1.48 -2.03
N ILE A 55 6.99 2.25 -0.97
CA ILE A 55 7.73 3.51 -1.05
C ILE A 55 8.78 3.62 0.06
N SER A 56 9.80 4.42 -0.22
CA SER A 56 10.67 5.00 0.80
C SER A 56 10.66 6.50 0.62
N VAL A 57 10.08 7.20 1.59
CA VAL A 57 10.02 8.67 1.58
C VAL A 57 11.43 9.27 1.72
N THR A 58 12.26 8.67 2.58
CA THR A 58 13.65 9.08 2.85
C THR A 58 14.56 8.89 1.63
N ALA A 59 14.39 7.78 0.89
CA ALA A 59 15.15 7.51 -0.32
C ALA A 59 14.50 8.07 -1.60
N ASN A 60 13.35 8.77 -1.48
CA ASN A 60 12.53 9.22 -2.61
C ASN A 60 12.19 8.10 -3.62
N TYR A 61 12.08 6.85 -3.12
CA TYR A 61 11.83 5.67 -3.93
C TYR A 61 10.33 5.38 -4.02
N GLY A 62 9.86 4.99 -5.20
CA GLY A 62 8.46 4.59 -5.43
C GLY A 62 7.46 5.75 -5.46
N ILE A 63 7.87 6.99 -5.16
CA ILE A 63 7.00 8.17 -5.10
C ILE A 63 6.34 8.48 -6.44
N LYS A 64 7.10 8.48 -7.55
CA LYS A 64 6.54 8.70 -8.90
C LYS A 64 5.50 7.64 -9.28
N LYS A 65 5.74 6.38 -8.91
CA LYS A 65 4.81 5.28 -9.15
C LYS A 65 3.53 5.43 -8.33
N LEU A 66 3.64 5.87 -7.08
CA LEU A 66 2.51 6.18 -6.23
C LEU A 66 1.66 7.33 -6.80
N ILE A 67 2.29 8.41 -7.27
CA ILE A 67 1.58 9.54 -7.90
C ILE A 67 0.79 9.06 -9.12
N ALA A 68 1.42 8.31 -10.03
CA ALA A 68 0.73 7.79 -11.21
C ALA A 68 -0.46 6.86 -10.85
N GLN A 69 -0.38 6.10 -9.75
CA GLN A 69 -1.50 5.28 -9.27
C GLN A 69 -2.62 6.14 -8.69
N ILE A 70 -2.29 7.19 -7.94
CA ILE A 70 -3.27 8.15 -7.42
C ILE A 70 -4.00 8.84 -8.59
N GLU A 71 -3.27 9.31 -9.60
CA GLU A 71 -3.85 9.94 -10.79
C GLU A 71 -4.83 9.01 -11.51
N LYS A 72 -4.47 7.73 -11.71
CA LYS A 72 -5.37 6.72 -12.29
C LYS A 72 -6.67 6.54 -11.49
N GLN A 73 -6.63 6.72 -10.18
CA GLN A 73 -7.81 6.58 -9.33
C GLN A 73 -8.66 7.86 -9.24
N LEU A 74 -8.05 9.03 -9.43
CA LEU A 74 -8.71 10.33 -9.42
C LEU A 74 -9.41 10.66 -10.74
N VAL A 75 -8.85 10.22 -11.87
CA VAL A 75 -9.49 10.43 -13.18
C VAL A 75 -10.72 9.52 -13.28
N PRO A 76 -11.93 10.06 -13.46
CA PRO A 76 -13.10 9.23 -13.74
C PRO A 76 -12.87 8.56 -15.09
N THR A 77 -12.90 7.23 -15.11
CA THR A 77 -13.11 6.48 -16.36
C THR A 77 -14.43 6.97 -16.94
N ARG A 78 -14.36 7.87 -17.93
CA ARG A 78 -15.54 8.22 -18.73
C ARG A 78 -16.00 6.93 -19.44
N PRO A 79 -17.31 6.64 -19.45
CA PRO A 79 -17.87 5.56 -20.25
C PRO A 79 -17.61 5.79 -21.74
#